data_AF-A0A438CKE8-F1
#
_entry.id   AF-A0A438CKE8-F1
#
_cell.length_a   1.000
_cell.length_b   1.000
_cell.length_c   1.000
_cell.angle_alpha   90.00
_cell.angle_beta   90.00
_cell.angle_gamma   90.00
#
_symmetry.space_group_name_H-M   'P 1'
#
loop_
_entity.id
_entity.type
_entity.pdbx_description
1 polymer ?
#
loop_
_entity_poly.entity_id
_entity_poly.type
_entity_poly.pdbx_seq_one_letter_code
_entity_poly.pdbx_strand_id
1 'polypeptide(L)'
;MLEAKCHPFHKAHGLNVFEHMSKDPRSSRKFNEGMTSSSKIVLDMVLKAYRGGFEEMKEVMNVGGDIGTSIEKLVSVYPHIRGI
;
A
#
# COMPACT_ATOMS: atom_id res chain seq x y z
N MET A 1 -18.02 -23.23 14.33
CA MET A 1 -17.18 -23.68 13.20
C MET A 1 -17.30 -22.62 12.11
N LEU A 2 -16.20 -21.97 11.71
CA LEU A 2 -16.22 -21.00 10.60
C LEU A 2 -16.46 -21.78 9.29
N GLU A 3 -17.54 -21.47 8.58
CA GLU A 3 -17.81 -22.09 7.28
C GLU A 3 -16.70 -21.73 6.28
N ALA A 4 -15.99 -22.73 5.77
CA ALA A 4 -14.75 -22.59 5.02
C ALA A 4 -14.89 -22.07 3.58
N LYS A 5 -16.02 -21.44 3.20
CA LYS A 5 -16.33 -21.14 1.79
C LYS A 5 -16.70 -19.71 1.48
N CYS A 6 -16.74 -18.80 2.46
CA CYS A 6 -17.02 -17.39 2.19
C CYS A 6 -16.48 -16.47 3.29
N HIS A 7 -15.66 -15.48 2.91
CA HIS A 7 -15.16 -14.47 3.85
C HIS A 7 -16.31 -13.60 4.39
N PRO A 8 -16.29 -13.20 5.67
CA PRO A 8 -17.36 -12.39 6.27
C PRO A 8 -17.73 -11.14 5.47
N PHE A 9 -16.73 -10.45 4.90
CA PHE A 9 -16.97 -9.28 4.04
C PHE A 9 -17.77 -9.63 2.79
N HIS A 10 -17.41 -10.73 2.12
CA HIS A 10 -18.16 -11.21 0.96
C HIS A 10 -19.57 -11.64 1.34
N LYS A 11 -19.77 -12.29 2.50
CA LYS A 11 -21.13 -12.61 3.00
C LYS A 11 -21.98 -11.35 3.21
N ALA A 12 -21.38 -10.26 3.68
CA ALA A 12 -22.07 -9.01 3.96
C ALA A 12 -22.34 -8.15 2.71
N HIS A 13 -21.43 -8.17 1.73
CA HIS A 13 -21.45 -7.23 0.60
C HIS A 13 -21.60 -7.89 -0.77
N GLY A 14 -21.56 -9.22 -0.87
CA GLY A 14 -21.63 -9.97 -2.13
C GLY A 14 -20.44 -9.78 -3.07
N LEU A 15 -19.40 -9.06 -2.63
CA LEU A 15 -18.21 -8.68 -3.39
C LEU A 15 -16.98 -8.90 -2.54
N ASN A 16 -15.81 -9.06 -3.16
CA ASN A 16 -14.55 -8.95 -2.42
C ASN A 16 -14.28 -7.49 -2.03
N VAL A 17 -13.36 -7.29 -1.08
CA VAL A 17 -13.09 -5.95 -0.52
C VAL A 17 -12.62 -4.94 -1.58
N PHE A 18 -11.79 -5.38 -2.53
CA PHE A 18 -11.27 -4.51 -3.58
C PHE A 18 -12.35 -4.16 -4.61
N GLU A 19 -13.19 -5.13 -4.99
CA GLU A 19 -14.36 -4.88 -5.84
C GLU A 19 -15.33 -3.90 -5.18
N HIS A 20 -15.59 -4.06 -3.88
CA HIS A 20 -16.45 -3.15 -3.15
C HIS A 20 -15.86 -1.73 -3.11
N MET A 21 -14.58 -1.58 -2.77
CA MET A 21 -13.89 -0.28 -2.77
C MET A 21 -13.82 0.35 -4.16
N SER A 22 -13.72 -0.44 -5.23
CA SER A 22 -13.74 0.08 -6.60
C SER A 22 -15.10 0.70 -6.99
N LYS A 23 -16.20 0.24 -6.37
CA LYS A 23 -17.55 0.73 -6.61
C LYS A 23 -17.99 1.85 -5.67
N ASP A 24 -17.36 1.99 -4.51
CA ASP A 24 -17.65 3.04 -3.54
C ASP A 24 -16.42 3.94 -3.27
N PRO A 25 -16.38 5.14 -3.87
CA PRO A 25 -15.31 6.12 -3.68
C PRO A 25 -15.12 6.56 -2.22
N ARG A 26 -16.14 6.46 -1.36
CA ARG A 26 -16.01 6.80 0.06
C ARG A 26 -15.22 5.74 0.80
N SER A 27 -15.46 4.48 0.48
CA SER A 27 -14.75 3.34 1.08
C SER A 27 -13.30 3.30 0.63
N SER A 28 -13.02 3.50 -0.67
CA SER A 28 -11.63 3.58 -1.16
C SER A 28 -10.87 4.75 -0.54
N ARG A 29 -11.47 5.94 -0.44
CA ARG A 29 -10.81 7.10 0.20
C ARG A 29 -10.38 6.82 1.64
N LYS A 30 -11.28 6.27 2.46
CA LYS A 30 -10.97 5.92 3.86
C LYS A 30 -9.88 4.87 3.97
N PHE A 31 -9.94 3.85 3.10
CA PHE A 31 -8.91 2.82 3.03
C PHE A 31 -7.54 3.44 2.70
N ASN A 32 -7.49 4.28 1.66
CA ASN A 32 -6.28 4.93 1.19
C ASN A 32 -5.70 5.89 2.24
N GLU A 33 -6.53 6.64 2.96
CA GLU A 33 -6.09 7.48 4.08
C GLU A 33 -5.41 6.65 5.19
N GLY A 34 -6.03 5.52 5.57
CA GLY A 34 -5.45 4.59 6.54
C GLY A 34 -4.14 3.96 6.08
N MET A 35 -4.10 3.50 4.82
CA MET A 35 -2.91 2.91 4.21
C MET A 35 -1.78 3.92 4.04
N THR A 36 -2.10 5.17 3.70
CA THR A 36 -1.16 6.30 3.59
C THR A 36 -0.50 6.56 4.93
N SER A 37 -1.28 6.69 6.00
CA SER A 37 -0.75 6.93 7.35
C SER A 37 0.16 5.79 7.81
N SER A 38 -0.28 4.54 7.62
CA SER A 38 0.46 3.35 8.03
C SER A 38 1.76 3.20 7.24
N SER A 39 1.70 3.35 5.91
CA SER A 39 2.84 3.25 5.01
C SER A 39 3.95 4.24 5.34
N LYS A 40 3.61 5.49 5.69
CA LYS A 40 4.59 6.51 6.09
C LYS A 40 5.43 6.07 7.29
N ILE A 41 4.78 5.49 8.30
CA ILE A 41 5.41 5.03 9.54
C ILE A 41 6.28 3.80 9.26
N VAL A 42 5.72 2.81 8.56
CA VAL A 42 6.44 1.56 8.26
C VAL A 42 7.66 1.83 7.39
N LEU A 43 7.52 2.65 6.34
CA LEU A 43 8.64 2.95 5.45
C LEU A 43 9.75 3.73 6.17
N ASP A 44 9.43 4.63 7.12
CA ASP A 44 10.45 5.26 7.96
C ASP A 44 11.27 4.24 8.75
N MET A 45 10.62 3.20 9.27
CA MET A 45 11.32 2.13 9.99
C MET A 45 12.19 1.31 9.05
N VAL A 46 11.68 0.96 7.86
CA VAL A 46 12.42 0.22 6.84
C VAL A 46 13.67 1.00 6.42
N LEU A 47 13.55 2.28 6.09
CA LEU A 47 14.68 3.13 5.67
C LEU A 47 15.76 3.25 6.76
N LYS A 48 15.35 3.26 8.04
CA LYS A 48 16.28 3.30 9.17
C LYS A 48 17.02 1.97 9.37
N ALA A 49 16.33 0.85 9.20
CA ALA A 49 16.85 -0.50 9.45
C ALA A 49 17.61 -1.08 8.25
N TYR A 50 17.18 -0.79 7.03
CA TYR A 50 17.71 -1.33 5.78
C TYR A 50 18.65 -0.33 5.08
N ARG A 51 19.67 0.11 5.82
CA ARG A 51 20.69 1.04 5.30
C ARG A 51 21.49 0.39 4.17
N GLY A 52 21.81 1.13 3.12
CA GLY A 52 22.50 0.60 1.92
C GLY A 52 21.60 -0.16 0.94
N GLY A 53 20.45 -0.66 1.39
CA GLY A 53 19.63 -1.58 0.60
C GLY A 53 18.99 -0.99 -0.66
N PHE A 54 18.93 0.33 -0.75
CA PHE A 54 18.42 1.07 -1.92
C PHE A 54 19.47 1.93 -2.62
N GLU A 55 20.69 2.03 -2.10
CA GLU A 55 21.68 3.03 -2.55
C GLU A 55 22.16 2.85 -4.00
N GLU A 56 22.20 1.61 -4.49
CA GLU A 56 22.66 1.27 -5.84
C GLU A 56 21.50 0.99 -6.81
N MET A 57 20.26 1.15 -6.34
CA MET A 57 19.07 0.88 -7.15
C MET A 57 18.87 2.01 -8.16
N LYS A 58 18.52 1.66 -9.39
CA LYS A 58 18.16 2.65 -10.43
C LYS A 58 16.65 2.85 -10.56
N GLU A 59 15.89 1.82 -10.24
CA GLU A 59 14.45 1.78 -10.41
C GLU A 59 13.81 0.88 -9.36
N VAL A 60 12.68 1.33 -8.81
CA VAL A 60 11.89 0.55 -7.85
C VAL A 60 10.42 0.67 -8.23
N MET A 61 9.74 -0.48 -8.36
CA MET A 61 8.30 -0.54 -8.62
C MET A 61 7.55 -0.96 -7.36
N ASN A 62 6.58 -0.14 -6.96
CA ASN A 62 5.72 -0.42 -5.80
C ASN A 62 4.40 -1.06 -6.23
N VAL A 63 4.39 -2.38 -6.34
CA VAL A 63 3.20 -3.15 -6.74
C VAL A 63 2.12 -3.07 -5.66
N GLY A 64 0.91 -2.64 -6.04
CA GLY A 64 -0.18 -2.40 -5.08
C GLY A 64 0.06 -1.17 -4.20
N GLY A 65 0.86 -0.21 -4.66
CA GLY A 65 1.29 0.98 -3.92
C GLY A 65 0.22 2.00 -3.56
N ASP A 66 -1.05 1.69 -3.78
CA ASP A 66 -2.19 2.57 -3.59
C ASP A 66 -1.98 3.94 -4.26
N ILE A 67 -2.06 5.05 -3.53
CA ILE A 67 -1.84 6.41 -4.07
C ILE A 67 -0.35 6.80 -4.16
N GLY A 68 0.57 5.85 -3.96
CA GLY A 68 2.00 6.05 -4.20
C GLY A 68 2.80 6.68 -3.06
N THR A 69 2.22 6.86 -1.87
CA THR A 69 2.91 7.52 -0.74
C THR A 69 4.25 6.88 -0.37
N SER A 70 4.34 5.55 -0.42
CA SER A 70 5.61 4.87 -0.11
C SER A 70 6.68 5.14 -1.16
N ILE A 71 6.32 5.08 -2.44
CA ILE A 71 7.30 5.28 -3.51
C ILE A 71 7.73 6.74 -3.60
N GLU A 72 6.80 7.68 -3.42
CA GLU A 72 7.07 9.12 -3.31
C GLU A 72 8.11 9.41 -2.23
N LYS A 73 7.92 8.82 -1.04
CA LYS A 73 8.86 9.00 0.07
C LYS A 73 10.21 8.35 -0.21
N LEU A 74 10.24 7.15 -0.81
CA LEU A 74 11.48 6.49 -1.17
C LEU A 74 12.32 7.35 -2.12
N VAL A 75 11.72 7.86 -3.20
CA VAL A 75 12.43 8.72 -4.18
C VAL A 75 12.81 10.08 -3.58
N SER A 76 12.09 10.57 -2.57
CA SER A 76 12.50 11.78 -1.84
C SER A 76 13.80 11.60 -1.04
N VAL A 77 14.06 10.38 -0.56
CA VAL A 77 15.29 10.02 0.17
C VAL A 77 16.41 9.61 -0.78
N TYR A 78 16.06 8.97 -1.90
CA TYR A 78 16.99 8.53 -2.93
C TYR A 78 16.60 9.09 -4.31
N PRO A 79 16.95 10.37 -4.61
CA PRO A 79 16.48 11.05 -5.82
C PRO A 79 17.00 10.47 -7.14
N HIS A 80 18.03 9.61 -7.08
CA HIS A 80 18.56 8.91 -8.24
C HIS A 80 17.69 7.70 -8.66
N ILE A 81 16.80 7.23 -7.79
CA ILE A 81 15.89 6.12 -8.07
C ILE A 81 14.71 6.63 -8.88
N ARG A 82 14.42 5.97 -10.01
CA ARG A 82 13.12 6.11 -10.68
C ARG A 82 12.06 5.26 -9.96
N GLY A 83 11.11 5.92 -9.30
CA GLY A 83 9.96 5.26 -8.69
C GLY A 83 8.84 4.99 -9.69
N ILE A 84 8.19 3.83 -9.59
CA ILE A 84 7.02 3.41 -10.39
C ILE A 84 5.91 2.92 -9.46
#